data_AF-A0A497HYR2-F1
#
_entry.id   AF-A0A497HYR2-F1
#
_cell.length_a   1.000
_cell.length_b   1.000
_cell.length_c   1.000
_cell.angle_alpha   90.00
_cell.angle_beta   90.00
_cell.angle_gamma   90.00
#
_symmetry.space_group_name_H-M   'P 1'
#
loop_
_entity.id
_entity.type
_entity.pdbx_description
1 polymer ?
#
loop_
_entity_poly.entity_id
_entity_poly.type
_entity_poly.pdbx_seq_one_letter_code
_entity_poly.pdbx_strand_id
1 'polypeptide(L)'
;KVEILSKERLIVQQSESIEDTYFIIQKYLGRLLEDKKTAGLIFGLPGVIILILALSSFLEQINFTIYNTPWNAGFGWVGVGIVSGIFLFMKGFGLEDYLTIKNFNYLLYTLSGILGAVGIYKGFTLTPWEMLPFINLRSIFYALGFILQNSFPHLYVGVLIALFSNVLRGYIKKSIHFWYHVILFVFGFVSFSSAYLILNYTIGKITGTQTVFGLIVLYLIFIYIILEVFNRKRKE
;
A
#
# COMPACT_ATOMS: atom_id res chain seq x y z
N LYS A 1 38.23 -6.19 39.61
CA LYS A 1 37.46 -7.16 38.81
C LYS A 1 36.65 -7.98 39.81
N VAL A 2 35.32 -7.81 39.86
CA VAL A 2 34.48 -8.51 40.84
C VAL A 2 34.08 -9.85 40.23
N GLU A 3 34.45 -10.95 40.89
CA GLU A 3 34.07 -12.31 40.49
C GLU A 3 32.65 -12.62 41.00
N ILE A 4 31.75 -12.91 40.06
CA ILE A 4 30.38 -13.33 40.36
C ILE A 4 30.43 -14.82 40.70
N LEU A 5 30.34 -15.15 41.99
CA LEU A 5 30.59 -16.50 42.54
C LEU A 5 29.40 -17.48 42.43
N SER A 6 28.21 -17.03 42.04
CA SER A 6 27.09 -17.96 41.79
C SER A 6 26.00 -17.28 40.96
N LYS A 7 25.55 -17.97 39.91
CA LYS A 7 24.29 -17.65 39.21
C LYS A 7 23.27 -18.69 39.67
N GLU A 8 22.46 -18.35 40.68
CA GLU A 8 21.27 -19.15 40.99
C GLU A 8 20.28 -19.04 39.82
N ARG A 9 19.95 -20.17 39.21
CA ARG A 9 19.02 -20.25 38.08
C ARG A 9 17.65 -20.63 38.61
N LEU A 10 16.80 -19.63 38.86
CA LEU A 10 15.38 -19.84 39.09
C LEU A 10 14.71 -20.23 37.77
N ILE A 11 14.31 -21.50 37.65
CA ILE A 11 13.50 -21.99 36.53
C ILE A 11 12.04 -21.89 36.97
N VAL A 12 11.32 -20.90 36.46
CA VAL A 12 9.88 -20.75 36.71
C VAL A 12 9.15 -21.68 35.73
N GLN A 13 8.67 -22.82 36.21
CA GLN A 13 7.80 -23.72 35.44
C GLN A 13 6.36 -23.19 35.45
N GLN A 14 5.72 -23.19 34.28
CA GLN A 14 4.27 -22.96 34.14
C GLN A 14 3.50 -24.20 34.62
N SER A 15 2.21 -24.06 34.90
CA SER A 15 1.38 -25.23 35.23
C SER A 15 1.28 -26.18 34.04
N GLU A 16 1.40 -27.48 34.29
CA GLU A 16 1.41 -28.56 33.28
C GLU A 16 0.24 -28.45 32.27
N SER A 17 -0.95 -28.08 32.76
CA SER A 17 -2.15 -27.86 31.93
C SER A 17 -1.99 -26.75 30.86
N ILE A 18 -1.25 -25.68 31.16
CA ILE A 18 -0.98 -24.58 30.21
C ILE A 18 0.00 -25.04 29.14
N GLU A 19 1.00 -25.82 29.53
CA GLU A 19 2.03 -26.35 28.63
C GLU A 19 1.43 -27.36 27.64
N ASP A 20 0.59 -28.27 28.12
CA ASP A 20 -0.15 -29.22 27.29
C ASP A 20 -1.07 -28.51 26.28
N THR A 21 -1.80 -27.49 26.73
CA THR A 21 -2.70 -26.72 25.85
C THR A 21 -1.92 -25.99 24.77
N TYR A 22 -0.80 -25.36 25.12
CA TYR A 22 0.08 -24.70 24.16
C TYR A 22 0.61 -25.68 23.12
N PHE A 23 1.05 -26.87 23.55
CA PHE A 23 1.57 -27.89 22.67
C PHE A 23 0.51 -28.40 21.68
N ILE A 24 -0.72 -28.59 22.16
CA ILE A 24 -1.87 -28.95 21.33
C ILE A 24 -2.14 -27.85 20.29
N ILE A 25 -2.26 -26.59 20.71
CA ILE A 25 -2.52 -25.45 19.80
C ILE A 25 -1.41 -25.35 18.74
N GLN A 26 -0.14 -25.42 19.14
CA GLN A 26 1.00 -25.34 18.23
C GLN A 26 0.97 -26.47 17.21
N LYS A 27 0.67 -27.69 17.63
CA LYS A 27 0.57 -28.87 16.75
C LYS A 27 -0.55 -28.73 15.73
N TYR A 28 -1.71 -28.23 16.13
CA TYR A 28 -2.82 -28.01 15.21
C TYR A 28 -2.56 -26.82 14.27
N LEU A 29 -2.03 -25.69 14.77
CA LEU A 29 -1.62 -24.57 13.91
C LEU A 29 -0.57 -24.99 12.88
N GLY A 30 0.42 -25.78 13.29
CA GLY A 30 1.44 -26.32 12.40
C GLY A 30 0.82 -27.15 11.26
N ARG A 31 -0.08 -28.07 11.59
CA ARG A 31 -0.80 -28.89 10.60
C ARG A 31 -1.67 -28.08 9.65
N LEU A 32 -2.28 -26.99 10.12
CA LEU A 32 -3.07 -26.09 9.26
C LEU A 32 -2.20 -25.32 8.27
N LEU A 33 -0.93 -25.09 8.61
CA LEU A 33 0.05 -24.42 7.75
C LEU A 33 0.77 -25.38 6.79
N GLU A 34 0.74 -26.70 7.04
CA GLU A 34 1.36 -27.72 6.18
C GLU A 34 0.67 -27.83 4.81
N ASP A 35 -0.66 -27.80 4.77
CA ASP A 35 -1.41 -27.82 3.51
C ASP A 35 -1.66 -26.40 2.99
N LYS A 36 -1.01 -26.06 1.87
CA LYS A 36 -1.09 -24.76 1.21
C LYS A 36 -2.51 -24.31 0.86
N LYS A 37 -3.41 -25.24 0.51
CA LYS A 37 -4.82 -24.89 0.22
C LYS A 37 -5.54 -24.44 1.48
N THR A 38 -5.32 -25.17 2.56
CA THR A 38 -5.97 -24.94 3.86
C THR A 38 -5.38 -23.70 4.54
N ALA A 39 -4.06 -23.52 4.51
CA ALA A 39 -3.36 -22.32 4.96
C ALA A 39 -3.81 -21.06 4.18
N GLY A 40 -3.97 -21.19 2.86
CA GLY A 40 -4.42 -20.11 2.00
C GLY A 40 -5.84 -19.66 2.31
N LEU A 41 -6.72 -20.59 2.65
CA LEU A 41 -8.11 -20.28 3.03
C LEU A 41 -8.20 -19.66 4.43
N ILE A 42 -7.43 -20.16 5.40
CA ILE A 42 -7.55 -19.80 6.82
C ILE A 42 -6.74 -18.55 7.18
N PHE A 43 -5.57 -18.35 6.57
CA PHE A 43 -4.69 -17.21 6.88
C PHE A 43 -4.50 -16.28 5.68
N GLY A 44 -4.39 -16.85 4.47
CA GLY A 44 -4.14 -16.09 3.26
C GLY A 44 -5.32 -15.17 2.88
N LEU A 45 -6.52 -15.74 2.76
CA LEU A 45 -7.74 -15.05 2.37
C LEU A 45 -8.12 -13.94 3.39
N PRO A 46 -8.07 -14.18 4.71
CA PRO A 46 -8.22 -13.10 5.68
C PRO A 46 -7.13 -12.04 5.58
N GLY A 47 -5.88 -12.43 5.31
CA GLY A 47 -4.79 -11.47 5.05
C GLY A 47 -5.07 -10.56 3.85
N VAL A 48 -5.61 -11.10 2.75
CA VAL A 48 -6.06 -10.30 1.59
C VAL A 48 -7.18 -9.35 1.97
N ILE A 49 -8.18 -9.82 2.72
CA ILE A 49 -9.31 -8.99 3.15
C ILE A 49 -8.82 -7.84 4.02
N ILE A 50 -7.96 -8.14 5.01
CA ILE A 50 -7.35 -7.12 5.89
C ILE A 50 -6.53 -6.13 5.07
N LEU A 51 -5.76 -6.59 4.08
CA LEU A 51 -5.00 -5.70 3.19
C LEU A 51 -5.89 -4.78 2.39
N ILE A 52 -6.95 -5.32 1.77
CA ILE A 52 -7.91 -4.53 0.99
C ILE A 52 -8.59 -3.49 1.87
N LEU A 53 -9.02 -3.87 3.07
CA LEU A 53 -9.63 -2.96 4.04
C LEU A 53 -8.64 -1.88 4.47
N ALA A 54 -7.43 -2.26 4.87
CA ALA A 54 -6.43 -1.30 5.34
C ALA A 54 -5.98 -0.34 4.23
N LEU A 55 -5.80 -0.82 2.99
CA LEU A 55 -5.54 0.02 1.82
C LEU A 55 -6.73 0.92 1.49
N SER A 56 -7.96 0.44 1.58
CA SER A 56 -9.16 1.27 1.37
C SER A 56 -9.28 2.37 2.42
N SER A 57 -9.04 2.04 3.69
CA SER A 57 -9.05 3.00 4.80
C SER A 57 -7.93 4.03 4.68
N PHE A 58 -6.74 3.61 4.22
CA PHE A 58 -5.65 4.52 3.88
C PHE A 58 -6.09 5.52 2.81
N LEU A 59 -6.71 5.03 1.73
CA LEU A 59 -7.20 5.86 0.62
C LEU A 59 -8.33 6.81 1.03
N GLU A 60 -9.22 6.38 1.92
CA GLU A 60 -10.27 7.23 2.48
C GLU A 60 -9.68 8.35 3.35
N GLN A 61 -8.65 8.06 4.15
CA GLN A 61 -7.94 9.07 4.93
C GLN A 61 -7.17 10.07 4.04
N ILE A 62 -6.65 9.64 2.89
CA ILE A 62 -6.01 10.55 1.92
C ILE A 62 -7.05 11.44 1.22
N ASN A 63 -8.28 10.94 0.99
CA ASN A 63 -9.38 11.72 0.43
C ASN A 63 -10.09 12.62 1.47
N PHE A 64 -9.62 12.64 2.71
CA PHE A 64 -10.35 13.17 3.86
C PHE A 64 -10.15 14.68 4.06
N THR A 65 -10.82 15.46 3.21
CA THR A 65 -11.15 16.87 3.49
C THR A 65 -12.67 17.08 3.63
N ILE A 66 -13.49 16.02 3.57
CA ILE A 66 -14.95 16.17 3.44
C ILE A 66 -15.73 15.88 4.73
N TYR A 67 -15.17 15.20 5.73
CA TYR A 67 -15.85 15.00 7.02
C TYR A 67 -14.92 15.38 8.18
N ASN A 68 -15.45 16.07 9.19
CA ASN A 68 -14.74 16.52 10.38
C ASN A 68 -14.41 15.36 11.34
N THR A 69 -13.65 14.36 10.91
CA THR A 69 -13.15 13.31 11.81
C THR A 69 -11.71 13.65 12.23
N PRO A 70 -11.37 13.61 13.54
CA PRO A 70 -10.07 14.06 14.03
C PRO A 70 -8.91 13.29 13.40
N TRP A 71 -7.86 14.04 13.02
CA TRP A 71 -6.57 13.61 12.46
C TRP A 71 -5.80 12.56 13.31
N ASN A 72 -6.31 12.20 14.49
CA ASN A 72 -5.54 11.57 15.56
C ASN A 72 -5.79 10.06 15.74
N ALA A 73 -6.69 9.43 14.97
CA ALA A 73 -7.06 8.01 15.18
C ALA A 73 -6.78 7.05 14.00
N GLY A 74 -6.30 7.56 12.86
CA GLY A 74 -6.39 6.81 11.59
C GLY A 74 -5.19 5.96 11.19
N PHE A 75 -3.96 6.43 11.42
CA PHE A 75 -2.77 5.80 10.84
C PHE A 75 -2.33 4.53 11.56
N GLY A 76 -2.58 4.41 12.86
CA GLY A 76 -2.19 3.25 13.67
C GLY A 76 -2.85 1.96 13.19
N TRP A 77 -4.18 1.99 13.02
CA TRP A 77 -4.95 0.83 12.57
C TRP A 77 -4.68 0.46 11.11
N VAL A 78 -4.42 1.46 10.26
CA VAL A 78 -4.01 1.24 8.86
C VAL A 78 -2.63 0.59 8.78
N GLY A 79 -1.65 1.11 9.52
CA GLY A 79 -0.30 0.54 9.57
C GLY A 79 -0.31 -0.89 10.12
N VAL A 80 -1.05 -1.14 11.21
CA VAL A 80 -1.24 -2.48 11.77
C VAL A 80 -1.94 -3.40 10.77
N GLY A 81 -3.00 -2.94 10.10
CA GLY A 81 -3.70 -3.70 9.07
C GLY A 81 -2.82 -4.05 7.88
N ILE A 82 -1.99 -3.13 7.40
CA ILE A 82 -1.06 -3.39 6.29
C ILE A 82 0.01 -4.41 6.72
N VAL A 83 0.65 -4.21 7.87
CA VAL A 83 1.73 -5.10 8.34
C VAL A 83 1.19 -6.50 8.65
N SER A 84 0.10 -6.59 9.42
CA SER A 84 -0.54 -7.87 9.75
C SER A 84 -1.14 -8.55 8.52
N GLY A 85 -1.76 -7.79 7.62
CA GLY A 85 -2.32 -8.29 6.38
C GLY A 85 -1.26 -8.86 5.45
N ILE A 86 -0.12 -8.17 5.27
CA ILE A 86 1.03 -8.67 4.50
C ILE A 86 1.57 -9.95 5.15
N PHE A 87 1.76 -9.96 6.46
CA PHE A 87 2.27 -11.13 7.18
C PHE A 87 1.37 -12.36 7.01
N LEU A 88 0.06 -12.21 7.27
CA LEU A 88 -0.93 -13.29 7.14
C LEU A 88 -1.07 -13.76 5.68
N PHE A 89 -1.02 -12.81 4.75
CA PHE A 89 -1.04 -13.09 3.33
C PHE A 89 0.18 -13.93 2.89
N MET A 90 1.38 -13.51 3.27
CA MET A 90 2.62 -14.22 2.93
C MET A 90 2.66 -15.62 3.52
N LYS A 91 2.30 -15.74 4.80
CA LYS A 91 2.33 -16.99 5.54
C LYS A 91 1.22 -17.95 5.12
N GLY A 92 0.02 -17.43 4.85
CA GLY A 92 -1.13 -18.23 4.44
C GLY A 92 -1.01 -18.82 3.04
N PHE A 93 -0.46 -18.09 2.07
CA PHE A 93 -0.24 -18.63 0.73
C PHE A 93 1.09 -19.38 0.57
N GLY A 94 1.86 -19.56 1.66
CA GLY A 94 3.17 -20.20 1.62
C GLY A 94 4.11 -19.52 0.62
N LEU A 95 3.99 -18.19 0.49
CA LEU A 95 4.79 -17.41 -0.47
C LEU A 95 6.27 -17.38 -0.08
N GLU A 96 6.59 -17.71 1.17
CA GLU A 96 7.95 -17.90 1.68
C GLU A 96 8.78 -18.84 0.79
N ASP A 97 8.17 -19.92 0.28
CA ASP A 97 8.82 -20.91 -0.61
C ASP A 97 8.70 -20.56 -2.11
N TYR A 98 7.66 -19.82 -2.51
CA TYR A 98 7.32 -19.50 -3.89
C TYR A 98 7.70 -18.10 -4.35
N LEU A 99 8.48 -17.38 -3.54
CA LEU A 99 9.07 -16.08 -3.88
C LEU A 99 10.18 -16.22 -4.94
N THR A 100 9.90 -16.93 -6.04
CA THR A 100 10.44 -16.50 -7.32
C THR A 100 9.83 -15.13 -7.60
N ILE A 101 10.71 -14.14 -7.75
CA ILE A 101 10.44 -12.71 -8.03
C ILE A 101 9.31 -12.48 -9.06
N LYS A 102 9.10 -13.46 -9.95
CA LYS A 102 8.03 -13.46 -10.96
C LYS A 102 6.62 -13.49 -10.33
N ASN A 103 6.38 -14.31 -9.30
CA ASN A 103 5.05 -14.50 -8.69
C ASN A 103 4.62 -13.29 -7.86
N PHE A 104 5.55 -12.68 -7.12
CA PHE A 104 5.26 -11.48 -6.33
C PHE A 104 4.95 -10.27 -7.19
N ASN A 105 5.62 -10.12 -8.34
CA ASN A 105 5.31 -9.04 -9.27
C ASN A 105 3.94 -9.23 -9.93
N TYR A 106 3.56 -10.46 -10.29
CA TYR A 106 2.21 -10.72 -10.81
C TYR A 106 1.14 -10.29 -9.81
N LEU A 107 1.35 -10.60 -8.54
CA LEU A 107 0.45 -10.17 -7.47
C LEU A 107 0.34 -8.65 -7.39
N LEU A 108 1.46 -7.91 -7.40
CA LEU A 108 1.41 -6.46 -7.35
C LEU A 108 0.70 -5.87 -8.59
N TYR A 109 0.87 -6.46 -9.78
CA TYR A 109 0.10 -6.04 -10.96
C TYR A 109 -1.38 -6.40 -10.86
N THR A 110 -1.75 -7.55 -10.29
CA THR A 110 -3.17 -7.89 -10.10
C THR A 110 -3.82 -6.95 -9.09
N LEU A 111 -3.13 -6.60 -7.99
CA LEU A 111 -3.58 -5.57 -7.06
C LEU A 111 -3.74 -4.21 -7.73
N SER A 112 -2.78 -3.80 -8.57
CA SER A 112 -2.92 -2.58 -9.38
C SER A 112 -4.13 -2.63 -10.31
N GLY A 113 -4.40 -3.79 -10.93
CA GLY A 113 -5.55 -3.98 -11.81
C GLY A 113 -6.88 -3.88 -11.05
N ILE A 114 -6.96 -4.54 -9.88
CA ILE A 114 -8.13 -4.48 -9.00
C ILE A 114 -8.39 -3.04 -8.55
N LEU A 115 -7.35 -2.32 -8.09
CA LEU A 115 -7.49 -0.92 -7.69
C LEU A 115 -7.92 -0.02 -8.84
N GLY A 116 -7.43 -0.27 -10.05
CA GLY A 116 -7.89 0.45 -11.24
C GLY A 116 -9.37 0.19 -11.55
N ALA A 117 -9.81 -1.06 -11.47
CA ALA A 117 -11.22 -1.42 -11.65
C ALA A 117 -12.12 -0.80 -10.57
N VAL A 118 -11.69 -0.82 -9.30
CA VAL A 118 -12.39 -0.17 -8.18
C VAL A 118 -12.46 1.34 -8.38
N GLY A 119 -11.39 1.96 -8.89
CA GLY A 119 -11.36 3.38 -9.23
C GLY A 119 -12.42 3.74 -10.26
N ILE A 120 -12.46 3.02 -11.38
CA ILE A 120 -13.46 3.23 -12.44
C ILE A 120 -14.88 3.03 -11.90
N TYR A 121 -15.10 1.99 -11.10
CA TYR A 121 -16.39 1.72 -10.47
C TYR A 121 -16.83 2.85 -9.53
N LYS A 122 -15.94 3.34 -8.65
CA LYS A 122 -16.21 4.49 -7.77
C LYS A 122 -16.44 5.77 -8.57
N GLY A 123 -15.68 5.98 -9.64
CA GLY A 123 -15.88 7.07 -10.59
C GLY A 123 -17.30 7.12 -11.13
N PHE A 124 -17.78 6.00 -11.65
CA PHE A 124 -19.11 5.89 -12.23
C PHE A 124 -20.23 6.01 -11.18
N THR A 125 -20.11 5.31 -10.05
CA THR A 125 -21.17 5.24 -9.04
C THR A 125 -21.35 6.53 -8.24
N LEU A 126 -20.27 7.27 -7.97
CA LEU A 126 -20.32 8.53 -7.22
C LEU A 126 -20.62 9.76 -8.09
N THR A 127 -20.81 9.56 -9.40
CA THR A 127 -21.19 10.66 -10.30
C THR A 127 -22.68 10.96 -10.10
N PRO A 128 -23.06 12.24 -9.85
CA PRO A 128 -24.45 12.62 -9.65
C PRO A 128 -25.20 12.65 -10.99
N TRP A 129 -25.59 11.48 -11.50
CA TRP A 129 -26.27 11.31 -12.78
C TRP A 129 -27.59 12.08 -12.87
N GLU A 130 -28.25 12.29 -11.74
CA GLU A 130 -29.50 13.03 -11.61
C GLU A 130 -29.36 14.53 -11.96
N MET A 131 -28.15 15.07 -11.86
CA MET A 131 -27.85 16.48 -12.20
C MET A 131 -27.56 16.70 -13.70
N LEU A 132 -27.74 15.67 -14.54
CA LEU A 132 -27.53 15.70 -15.99
C LEU A 132 -28.88 15.64 -16.74
N PRO A 133 -29.71 16.69 -16.72
CA PRO A 133 -31.07 16.65 -17.27
C PRO A 133 -31.12 16.47 -18.80
N PHE A 134 -30.03 16.78 -19.51
CA PHE A 134 -29.91 16.61 -20.96
C PHE A 134 -28.49 16.16 -21.35
N ILE A 135 -28.38 15.34 -22.41
CA ILE A 135 -27.08 14.96 -23.00
C ILE A 135 -26.60 16.10 -23.90
N ASN A 136 -25.82 17.02 -23.32
CA ASN A 136 -25.17 18.15 -23.98
C ASN A 136 -23.66 18.07 -23.75
N LEU A 137 -22.84 18.69 -24.61
CA LEU A 137 -21.37 18.72 -24.44
C LEU A 137 -20.94 19.16 -23.03
N ARG A 138 -21.60 20.17 -22.48
CA ARG A 138 -21.33 20.69 -21.13
C ARG A 138 -21.59 19.65 -20.04
N SER A 139 -22.68 18.88 -20.15
CA SER A 139 -23.04 17.86 -19.17
C SER A 139 -22.14 16.63 -19.29
N ILE A 140 -21.68 16.28 -20.50
CA ILE A 140 -20.65 15.26 -20.73
C ILE A 140 -19.33 15.65 -20.05
N PHE A 141 -18.84 16.89 -20.24
CA PHE A 141 -17.61 17.35 -19.59
C PHE A 141 -17.74 17.38 -18.06
N TYR A 142 -18.90 17.77 -17.54
CA TYR A 142 -19.17 17.73 -16.10
C TYR A 142 -19.14 16.30 -15.54
N ALA A 143 -19.82 15.36 -16.18
CA ALA A 143 -19.82 13.96 -15.80
C ALA A 143 -18.41 13.36 -15.85
N LEU A 144 -17.66 13.63 -16.93
CA LEU A 144 -16.26 13.19 -17.05
C LEU A 144 -15.38 13.77 -15.94
N GLY A 145 -15.57 15.03 -15.57
CA GLY A 145 -14.87 15.65 -14.45
C GLY A 145 -15.09 14.91 -13.13
N PHE A 146 -16.34 14.59 -12.80
CA PHE A 146 -16.69 13.83 -11.59
C PHE A 146 -16.16 12.39 -11.61
N ILE A 147 -16.29 11.70 -12.75
CA ILE A 147 -15.76 10.33 -12.92
C ILE A 147 -14.26 10.34 -12.70
N LEU A 148 -13.53 11.25 -13.35
CA LEU A 148 -12.08 11.36 -13.22
C LEU A 148 -11.70 11.70 -11.78
N GLN A 149 -12.35 12.68 -11.16
CA GLN A 149 -12.06 13.09 -9.78
C GLN A 149 -12.21 11.93 -8.78
N ASN A 150 -13.29 11.15 -8.89
CA ASN A 150 -13.56 10.04 -7.98
C ASN A 150 -12.73 8.79 -8.30
N SER A 151 -12.32 8.59 -9.56
CA SER A 151 -11.46 7.47 -9.97
C SER A 151 -9.97 7.72 -9.68
N PHE A 152 -9.53 8.98 -9.73
CA PHE A 152 -8.12 9.35 -9.72
C PHE A 152 -7.35 8.84 -8.51
N PRO A 153 -7.86 8.90 -7.26
CA PRO A 153 -7.11 8.42 -6.09
C PRO A 153 -6.77 6.92 -6.16
N HIS A 154 -7.70 6.10 -6.63
CA HIS A 154 -7.51 4.65 -6.76
C HIS A 154 -6.61 4.30 -7.94
N LEU A 155 -6.77 5.00 -9.07
CA LEU A 155 -5.90 4.85 -10.23
C LEU A 155 -4.46 5.26 -9.91
N TYR A 156 -4.29 6.37 -9.20
CA TYR A 156 -2.99 6.86 -8.74
C TYR A 156 -2.25 5.79 -7.92
N VAL A 157 -2.89 5.24 -6.90
CA VAL A 157 -2.25 4.21 -6.06
C VAL A 157 -2.03 2.91 -6.80
N GLY A 158 -2.97 2.51 -7.67
CA GLY A 158 -2.77 1.35 -8.55
C GLY A 158 -1.51 1.49 -9.41
N VAL A 159 -1.36 2.62 -10.11
CA VAL A 159 -0.17 2.88 -10.94
C VAL A 159 1.10 2.88 -10.11
N LEU A 160 1.10 3.47 -8.91
CA LEU A 160 2.29 3.45 -8.04
C LEU A 160 2.67 2.03 -7.61
N ILE A 161 1.70 1.18 -7.28
CA ILE A 161 1.96 -0.22 -6.93
C ILE A 161 2.56 -0.96 -8.13
N ALA A 162 2.05 -0.72 -9.35
CA ALA A 162 2.60 -1.31 -10.56
C ALA A 162 4.04 -0.83 -10.86
N LEU A 163 4.34 0.45 -10.64
CA LEU A 163 5.69 0.98 -10.81
C LEU A 163 6.64 0.45 -9.73
N PHE A 164 6.16 0.34 -8.49
CA PHE A 164 6.93 -0.19 -7.37
C PHE A 164 7.32 -1.66 -7.58
N SER A 165 6.44 -2.46 -8.19
CA SER A 165 6.76 -3.85 -8.53
C SER A 165 8.03 -3.95 -9.40
N ASN A 166 8.22 -3.03 -10.35
CA ASN A 166 9.41 -2.98 -11.18
C ASN A 166 10.67 -2.63 -10.37
N VAL A 167 10.56 -1.71 -9.41
CA VAL A 167 11.66 -1.37 -8.49
C VAL A 167 12.08 -2.59 -7.69
N LEU A 168 11.11 -3.28 -7.09
CA LEU A 168 11.34 -4.48 -6.31
C LEU A 168 11.97 -5.59 -7.15
N ARG A 169 11.50 -5.78 -8.39
CA ARG A 169 12.09 -6.72 -9.36
C ARG A 169 13.55 -6.39 -9.62
N GLY A 170 13.87 -5.12 -9.86
CA GLY A 170 15.23 -4.65 -10.12
C GLY A 170 16.16 -4.88 -8.93
N TYR A 171 15.68 -4.59 -7.72
CA TYR A 171 16.42 -4.78 -6.47
C TYR A 171 16.79 -6.25 -6.25
N ILE A 172 15.79 -7.14 -6.32
CA ILE A 172 16.03 -8.56 -6.02
C ILE A 172 16.87 -9.23 -7.12
N LYS A 173 16.64 -8.89 -8.40
CA LYS A 173 17.46 -9.42 -9.51
C LYS A 173 18.85 -8.79 -9.59
N LYS A 174 19.18 -7.82 -8.73
CA LYS A 174 20.40 -7.00 -8.80
C LYS A 174 20.65 -6.48 -10.22
N SER A 175 19.59 -6.05 -10.90
CA SER A 175 19.71 -5.65 -12.31
C SER A 175 20.36 -4.27 -12.41
N ILE A 176 21.20 -4.07 -13.43
CA ILE A 176 21.80 -2.75 -13.71
C ILE A 176 20.75 -1.68 -14.03
N HIS A 177 19.54 -2.12 -14.40
CA HIS A 177 18.41 -1.26 -14.70
C HIS A 177 17.57 -0.87 -13.49
N PHE A 178 17.92 -1.35 -12.28
CA PHE A 178 17.23 -1.01 -11.03
C PHE A 178 17.02 0.50 -10.86
N TRP A 179 18.08 1.28 -11.09
CA TRP A 179 18.03 2.74 -10.96
C TRP A 179 17.04 3.42 -11.92
N TYR A 180 16.84 2.87 -13.13
CA TYR A 180 15.83 3.38 -14.05
C TYR A 180 14.41 3.15 -13.52
N HIS A 181 14.15 1.99 -12.90
CA HIS A 181 12.86 1.72 -12.27
C HIS A 181 12.62 2.63 -11.05
N VAL A 182 13.66 2.93 -10.27
CA VAL A 182 13.57 3.91 -9.17
C VAL A 182 13.20 5.29 -9.70
N ILE A 183 13.89 5.78 -10.73
CA ILE A 183 13.58 7.08 -11.35
C ILE A 183 12.15 7.10 -11.89
N LEU A 184 11.73 6.05 -12.59
CA LEU A 184 10.37 5.92 -13.14
C LEU A 184 9.30 5.96 -12.03
N PHE A 185 9.54 5.24 -10.92
CA PHE A 185 8.64 5.23 -9.77
C PHE A 185 8.52 6.62 -9.14
N VAL A 186 9.64 7.29 -8.89
CA VAL A 186 9.65 8.62 -8.25
C VAL A 186 9.06 9.66 -9.20
N PHE A 187 9.35 9.59 -10.50
CA PHE A 187 8.73 10.46 -11.51
C PHE A 187 7.21 10.28 -11.55
N GLY A 188 6.73 9.03 -11.52
CA GLY A 188 5.31 8.72 -11.40
C GLY A 188 4.72 9.32 -10.12
N PHE A 189 5.33 9.05 -8.97
CA PHE A 189 4.90 9.60 -7.68
C PHE A 189 4.77 11.13 -7.72
N VAL A 190 5.77 11.84 -8.21
CA VAL A 190 5.77 13.31 -8.29
C VAL A 190 4.70 13.80 -9.26
N SER A 191 4.65 13.24 -10.46
CA SER A 191 3.71 13.69 -11.51
C SER A 191 2.25 13.53 -11.09
N PHE A 192 1.90 12.36 -10.54
CA PHE A 192 0.53 12.12 -10.09
C PHE A 192 0.18 12.89 -8.80
N SER A 193 1.14 13.07 -7.87
CA SER A 193 0.91 13.89 -6.67
C SER A 193 0.69 15.37 -7.03
N SER A 194 1.44 15.88 -8.02
CA SER A 194 1.25 17.23 -8.56
C SER A 194 -0.14 17.39 -9.18
N ALA A 195 -0.59 16.41 -9.97
CA ALA A 195 -1.95 16.42 -10.53
C ALA A 195 -3.02 16.40 -9.42
N TYR A 196 -2.83 15.60 -8.37
CA TYR A 196 -3.74 15.57 -7.21
C TYR A 196 -3.83 16.92 -6.49
N LEU A 197 -2.70 17.58 -6.26
CA LEU A 197 -2.65 18.92 -5.65
C LEU A 197 -3.38 19.95 -6.52
N ILE A 198 -3.13 19.96 -7.83
CA ILE A 198 -3.79 20.89 -8.76
C ILE A 198 -5.31 20.66 -8.81
N LEU A 199 -5.75 19.41 -8.79
CA LEU A 199 -7.17 19.07 -8.72
C LEU A 199 -7.79 19.61 -7.43
N ASN A 200 -7.18 19.35 -6.28
CA ASN A 200 -7.70 19.82 -4.99
C ASN A 200 -7.72 21.35 -4.89
N TYR A 201 -6.77 22.04 -5.52
CA TYR A 201 -6.78 23.51 -5.61
C TYR A 201 -7.97 24.00 -6.42
N THR A 202 -8.23 23.37 -7.58
CA THR A 202 -9.33 23.74 -8.48
C THR A 202 -10.70 23.58 -7.82
N ILE A 203 -10.82 22.62 -6.90
CA ILE A 203 -12.04 22.34 -6.13
C ILE A 203 -12.16 23.25 -4.88
N GLY A 204 -11.15 24.08 -4.61
CA GLY A 204 -11.13 24.98 -3.45
C GLY A 204 -10.89 24.28 -2.11
N LYS A 205 -10.43 23.02 -2.12
CA LYS A 205 -10.10 22.26 -0.90
C LYS A 205 -8.79 22.71 -0.26
N ILE A 206 -7.85 23.17 -1.07
CA ILE A 206 -6.55 23.66 -0.63
C ILE A 206 -6.32 25.07 -1.16
N THR A 207 -5.60 25.87 -0.39
CA THR A 207 -5.22 27.24 -0.77
C THR A 207 -4.11 27.25 -1.81
N GLY A 208 -4.04 28.30 -2.63
CA GLY A 208 -2.99 28.42 -3.64
C GLY A 208 -1.56 28.36 -3.07
N THR A 209 -1.35 28.89 -1.86
CA THR A 209 -0.06 28.82 -1.15
C THR A 209 0.32 27.39 -0.78
N GLN A 210 -0.64 26.58 -0.31
CA GLN A 210 -0.42 25.16 0.00
C GLN A 210 -0.08 24.35 -1.25
N THR A 211 -0.73 24.65 -2.38
CA THR A 211 -0.45 24.00 -3.67
C THR A 211 0.96 24.30 -4.14
N VAL A 212 1.35 25.58 -4.14
CA VAL A 212 2.69 26.00 -4.59
C VAL A 212 3.78 25.42 -3.69
N PHE A 213 3.60 25.47 -2.37
CA PHE A 213 4.55 24.89 -1.42
C PHE A 213 4.68 23.37 -1.61
N GLY A 214 3.55 22.65 -1.75
CA GLY A 214 3.54 21.21 -1.98
C GLY A 214 4.26 20.81 -3.27
N LEU A 215 4.06 21.56 -4.36
CA LEU A 215 4.76 21.33 -5.62
C LEU A 215 6.27 21.55 -5.47
N ILE A 216 6.70 22.64 -4.83
CA ILE A 216 8.13 22.92 -4.60
C ILE A 216 8.79 21.76 -3.84
N VAL A 217 8.16 21.30 -2.74
CA VAL A 217 8.70 20.20 -1.94
C VAL A 217 8.81 18.91 -2.76
N LEU A 218 7.77 18.55 -3.53
CA LEU A 218 7.78 17.35 -4.37
C LEU A 218 8.89 17.39 -5.42
N TYR A 219 9.08 18.52 -6.10
CA TYR A 219 10.14 18.67 -7.10
C TYR A 219 11.54 18.72 -6.48
N LEU A 220 11.71 19.28 -5.28
CA LEU A 220 12.99 19.22 -4.57
C LEU A 220 13.36 17.78 -4.19
N ILE A 221 12.40 17.00 -3.69
CA ILE A 221 12.59 15.57 -3.40
C ILE A 221 12.94 14.81 -4.68
N PHE A 222 12.27 15.10 -5.79
CA PHE A 222 12.57 14.50 -7.09
C PHE A 222 14.01 14.77 -7.54
N ILE A 223 14.43 16.04 -7.50
CA ILE A 223 15.78 16.45 -7.89
C ILE A 223 16.82 15.78 -6.98
N TYR A 224 16.59 15.78 -5.67
CA TYR A 224 17.49 15.13 -4.71
C TYR A 224 17.69 13.65 -5.03
N ILE A 225 16.59 12.91 -5.26
CA ILE A 225 16.67 11.49 -5.59
C ILE A 225 17.39 11.26 -6.91
N ILE A 226 17.13 12.06 -7.95
CA ILE A 226 17.85 11.96 -9.22
C ILE A 226 19.36 12.17 -9.01
N LEU A 227 19.75 13.22 -8.28
CA LEU A 227 21.16 13.51 -8.01
C LEU A 227 21.84 12.36 -7.26
N GLU A 228 21.17 11.77 -6.28
CA GLU A 228 21.70 10.63 -5.52
C GLU A 228 21.88 9.39 -6.42
N VAL A 229 20.92 9.12 -7.31
CA VAL A 229 21.01 8.02 -8.29
C VAL A 229 22.19 8.23 -9.24
N PHE A 230 22.37 9.45 -9.75
CA PHE A 230 23.50 9.79 -10.61
C PHE A 230 24.84 9.70 -9.89
N ASN A 231 24.91 10.15 -8.63
CA ASN A 231 26.12 10.09 -7.82
C ASN A 231 26.56 8.64 -7.57
N ARG A 232 25.61 7.73 -7.31
CA ARG A 232 25.90 6.30 -7.13
C ARG A 232 26.39 5.64 -8.41
N LYS A 233 25.78 5.94 -9.56
CA LYS A 233 26.26 5.45 -10.87
C LYS A 233 27.67 5.94 -11.23
N ARG A 234 28.14 7.06 -10.66
CA ARG A 234 29.50 7.57 -10.88
C ARG A 234 30.56 6.88 -10.01
N LYS A 235 30.14 6.19 -8.95
CA LYS A 235 31.03 5.49 -8.00
C LYS A 235 31.19 3.99 -8.30
N GLU A 236 30.29 3.42 -9.09
CA GLU A 236 30.39 2.07 -9.67
C GLU A 236 31.20 2.11 -10.98
#